data_AF-A0A661QSH8-F1
#
_entry.id   AF-A0A661QSH8-F1
#
_cell.length_a   1.000
_cell.length_b   1.000
_cell.length_c   1.000
_cell.angle_alpha   90.00
_cell.angle_beta   90.00
_cell.angle_gamma   90.00
#
_symmetry.space_group_name_H-M   'P 1'
#
loop_
_entity.id
_entity.type
_entity.pdbx_description
1 polymer ?
#
loop_
_entity_poly.entity_id
_entity_poly.type
_entity_poly.pdbx_seq_one_letter_code
_entity_poly.pdbx_strand_id
1 'polypeptide(L)' 'MLIREGFEPDDISVRSILRYCPSLSECILAEQDKTKSSTIVVDRQELSRSEEFLFGSISRKIVNHARNCTVWIVE' A
#
# COMPACT_ATOMS: atom_id res chain seq x y z
N MET A 1 -13.74 2.39 -9.82
CA MET A 1 -13.93 3.63 -9.04
C MET A 1 -13.09 4.77 -9.62
N LEU A 2 -11.80 4.61 -9.96
CA LEU A 2 -11.00 5.69 -10.60
C LEU A 2 -11.49 6.14 -12.00
N ILE A 3 -11.81 5.22 -12.91
CA ILE A 3 -12.30 5.59 -14.27
C ILE A 3 -13.57 6.47 -14.20
N ARG A 4 -14.45 6.21 -13.24
CA ARG A 4 -15.69 6.99 -13.07
C ARG A 4 -15.44 8.41 -12.58
N GLU A 5 -14.33 8.63 -11.87
CA GLU A 5 -13.88 9.95 -11.40
C GLU A 5 -13.08 10.72 -12.48
N GLY A 6 -12.98 10.17 -13.70
CA GLY A 6 -12.37 10.86 -14.85
C GLY A 6 -10.89 10.56 -15.11
N PHE A 7 -10.32 9.53 -14.48
CA PHE A 7 -8.98 9.05 -14.82
C PHE A 7 -8.98 8.27 -16.13
N GLU A 8 -8.02 8.55 -17.02
CA GLU A 8 -7.85 7.83 -18.28
C GLU A 8 -7.56 6.33 -18.00
N PRO A 9 -8.22 5.38 -18.70
CA PRO A 9 -8.02 3.96 -18.48
C PRO A 9 -6.57 3.50 -18.65
N ASP A 10 -5.83 4.11 -19.57
CA ASP A 10 -4.42 3.76 -19.86
C ASP A 10 -3.46 4.21 -18.75
N ASP A 11 -3.87 5.15 -17.90
CA ASP A 11 -3.12 5.57 -16.70
C ASP A 11 -3.38 4.64 -15.49
N ILE A 12 -4.28 3.66 -15.63
CA ILE A 12 -4.66 2.76 -14.56
C ILE A 12 -4.16 1.35 -14.86
N SER A 13 -3.35 0.80 -13.95
CA SER A 13 -2.96 -0.60 -14.01
C SER A 13 -3.40 -1.34 -12.75
N VAL A 14 -3.97 -2.53 -12.95
CA VAL A 14 -4.35 -3.43 -11.85
C VAL A 14 -3.45 -4.66 -11.92
N ARG A 15 -2.81 -4.99 -10.80
CA ARG A 15 -1.94 -6.15 -10.68
C ARG A 15 -2.38 -6.98 -9.48
N SER A 16 -2.76 -8.22 -9.73
CA SER A 16 -2.96 -9.24 -8.69
C SER A 16 -1.92 -10.32 -8.89
N ILE A 17 -0.93 -10.37 -8.01
CA ILE A 17 0.25 -11.23 -8.17
C ILE A 17 0.18 -12.32 -7.11
N LEU A 18 0.06 -13.57 -7.54
CA LEU A 18 0.27 -14.72 -6.67
C LEU A 18 1.77 -15.02 -6.61
N ARG A 19 2.37 -14.81 -5.44
CA ARG A 19 3.79 -15.11 -5.21
C ARG A 19 4.07 -15.43 -3.74
N TYR A 20 5.20 -16.08 -3.49
CA TYR A 20 5.74 -16.13 -2.13
C TYR A 20 6.10 -14.72 -1.66
N CYS A 21 5.65 -14.37 -0.46
CA CYS A 21 6.08 -13.16 0.21
C CYS A 21 6.28 -13.44 1.70
N PRO A 22 7.46 -13.10 2.27
CA PRO A 22 7.69 -13.29 3.69
C PRO A 22 6.74 -12.45 4.55
N SER A 23 6.33 -11.27 4.06
CA SER A 23 5.23 -10.48 4.62
C SER A 23 4.56 -9.60 3.56
N LEU A 24 3.30 -9.20 3.79
CA LEU A 24 2.59 -8.31 2.86
C LEU A 24 3.28 -6.94 2.72
N SER A 25 3.83 -6.41 3.82
CA SER A 25 4.61 -5.18 3.81
C SER A 25 5.86 -5.27 2.93
N GLU A 26 6.62 -6.37 3.01
CA GLU A 26 7.79 -6.57 2.15
C GLU A 26 7.40 -6.71 0.69
N CYS A 27 6.27 -7.39 0.44
CA CYS A 27 5.67 -7.48 -0.88
C CYS A 27 5.37 -6.11 -1.49
N ILE A 28 4.72 -5.23 -0.71
CA ILE A 28 4.36 -3.87 -1.13
C ILE A 28 5.62 -3.04 -1.38
N LEU A 29 6.59 -3.09 -0.48
CA LEU A 29 7.86 -2.36 -0.62
C LEU A 29 8.66 -2.83 -1.84
N ALA A 30 8.70 -4.14 -2.09
CA ALA A 30 9.36 -4.70 -3.27
C ALA A 30 8.66 -4.31 -4.57
N GLU A 31 7.32 -4.28 -4.60
CA GLU A 31 6.60 -3.75 -5.77
C GLU A 31 6.86 -2.27 -5.96
N GLN A 32 6.84 -1.45 -4.90
CA GLN A 32 7.13 -0.02 -5.01
C GLN A 32 8.55 0.22 -5.55
N ASP A 33 9.55 -0.54 -5.11
CA ASP A 33 10.91 -0.43 -5.63
C ASP A 33 11.00 -0.87 -7.11
N LYS A 34 10.21 -1.87 -7.51
CA LYS A 34 10.16 -2.34 -8.90
C LYS A 34 9.45 -1.35 -9.84
N THR A 35 8.33 -0.77 -9.41
CA THR A 35 7.54 0.17 -10.21
C THR A 35 8.05 1.60 -10.10
N LYS A 36 8.91 1.88 -9.11
CA LYS A 36 9.37 3.22 -8.75
C LYS A 36 8.20 4.17 -8.48
N SER A 37 7.13 3.64 -7.86
CA SER A 37 5.97 4.45 -7.49
C SER A 37 6.38 5.52 -6.47
N SER A 38 6.09 6.78 -6.78
CA SER A 38 6.41 7.91 -5.90
C SER A 38 5.50 8.01 -4.67
N THR A 39 4.38 7.28 -4.66
CA THR A 39 3.41 7.29 -3.57
C THR A 39 2.89 5.88 -3.30
N ILE A 40 2.77 5.54 -2.02
CA ILE A 40 2.04 4.37 -1.52
C ILE A 40 0.84 4.90 -0.74
N VAL A 41 -0.37 4.44 -1.08
CA VAL A 41 -1.59 4.75 -0.33
C VAL A 41 -2.07 3.46 0.32
N VAL A 42 -2.26 3.48 1.64
CA VAL A 42 -2.81 2.36 2.40
C VAL A 42 -3.94 2.84 3.29
N ASP A 43 -4.98 2.02 3.38
CA ASP A 43 -6.10 2.22 4.28
C ASP A 43 -5.67 1.90 5.73
N ARG A 44 -6.18 2.67 6.69
CA ARG A 44 -6.23 2.30 8.10
C ARG A 44 -7.36 1.28 8.30
N GLN A 45 -7.14 0.05 7.83
CA GLN A 45 -8.10 -1.03 8.01
C GLN A 45 -8.46 -1.18 9.50
N GLU A 46 -9.76 -1.15 9.83
CA GLU A 46 -10.26 -1.36 11.19
C GLU A 46 -9.92 -2.78 11.66
N LEU A 47 -8.76 -2.92 12.31
CA LEU A 47 -8.42 -4.11 13.05
C LEU A 47 -9.24 -4.10 14.35
N SER A 48 -9.81 -5.25 14.70
CA SER A 48 -10.70 -5.46 15.86
C SER A 48 -10.23 -4.73 17.14
N ARG A 49 -11.19 -4.28 17.97
CA ARG A 49 -11.05 -3.49 19.24
C ARG A 49 -9.86 -3.80 20.16
N SER A 50 -9.24 -4.98 20.08
CA SER A 50 -8.03 -5.33 20.85
C SER A 50 -6.71 -4.84 20.23
N GLU A 51 -6.71 -4.27 19.03
CA GLU A 51 -5.51 -3.81 18.31
C GLU A 51 -5.55 -2.30 17.99
N GLU A 52 -6.40 -1.53 18.66
CA GLU A 52 -6.72 -0.12 18.35
C GLU A 52 -5.56 0.88 18.51
N PHE A 53 -4.40 0.52 19.09
CA PHE A 53 -3.49 1.57 19.55
C PHE A 53 -2.46 2.11 18.55
N LEU A 54 -1.93 1.36 17.58
CA LEU A 54 -0.88 1.91 16.69
C LEU A 54 -0.83 1.12 15.38
N PHE A 55 -1.04 1.79 14.24
CA PHE A 55 -0.66 1.38 12.88
C PHE A 55 -0.50 -0.14 12.70
N GLY A 56 -1.51 -0.84 12.20
CA GLY A 56 -1.46 -2.30 11.97
C GLY A 56 -0.09 -2.76 11.43
N SER A 57 0.34 -3.97 11.78
CA SER A 57 1.74 -4.44 11.62
C SER A 57 2.33 -4.18 10.21
N ILE A 58 1.49 -4.20 9.18
CA ILE A 58 1.82 -3.87 7.78
C ILE A 58 2.10 -2.37 7.60
N SER A 59 1.15 -1.49 7.94
CA SER A 59 1.28 -0.04 7.79
C SER A 59 2.48 0.50 8.56
N ARG A 60 2.73 0.00 9.78
CA ARG A 60 3.94 0.36 10.56
C ARG A 60 5.24 -0.04 9.86
N LYS A 61 5.29 -1.25 9.30
CA LYS A 61 6.47 -1.69 8.54
C LYS A 61 6.68 -0.85 7.29
N ILE A 62 5.62 -0.51 6.56
CA ILE A 62 5.69 0.33 5.35
C ILE A 62 6.21 1.72 5.71
N VAL A 63 5.62 2.40 6.69
CA VAL A 63 6.06 3.75 7.12
C VAL A 63 7.53 3.77 7.52
N ASN A 64 8.00 2.74 8.22
CA ASN A 64 9.38 2.70 8.72
C ASN A 64 10.42 2.35 7.64
N HIS A 65 10.04 1.62 6.58
CA HIS A 65 10.98 1.06 5.61
C HIS A 65 10.81 1.57 4.19
N ALA A 66 9.71 2.26 3.87
CA ALA A 66 9.51 2.90 2.57
C ALA A 66 10.58 3.98 2.35
N ARG A 67 11.15 3.99 1.14
CA ARG A 67 12.19 4.94 0.73
C ARG A 67 11.82 5.54 -0.61
N ASN A 68 12.22 6.80 -0.83
CA ASN A 68 12.03 7.52 -2.09
C ASN A 68 10.56 7.59 -2.56
N CYS A 69 9.63 7.51 -1.62
CA CYS A 69 8.20 7.68 -1.89
C CYS A 69 7.49 8.27 -0.68
N THR A 70 6.33 8.87 -0.93
CA THR A 70 5.41 9.34 0.10
C THR A 70 4.48 8.19 0.52
N VAL A 71 4.25 8.02 1.82
CA VAL A 71 3.27 7.04 2.32
C VAL A 71 2.06 7.80 2.85
N TRP A 72 0.87 7.56 2.28
CA TRP A 72 -0.41 8.11 2.73
C TRP A 72 -1.18 7.05 3.48
N ILE A 73 -1.46 7.30 4.76
CA ILE A 73 -2.42 6.54 5.54
C ILE A 73 -3.76 7.27 5.40
N VAL A 74 -4.76 6.61 4.83
CA VAL A 74 -6.10 7.17 4.62
C VAL A 74 -7.15 6.45 5.47
N GLU A 75 -8.23 7.15 5.83
CA GLU A 75 -9.42 6.64 6.55
C GLU A 75 -10.63 6.55 5.60
#